data_AF-G3TXW1-F1
#
_entry.id   AF-G3TXW1-F1
#
_cell.length_a   1.000
_cell.length_b   1.000
_cell.length_c   1.000
_cell.angle_alpha   90.00
_cell.angle_beta   90.00
_cell.angle_gamma   90.00
#
_symmetry.space_group_name_H-M   'P 1'
#
loop_
_entity.id
_entity.type
_entity.pdbx_description
1 polymer ?
#
loop_
_entity_poly.entity_id
_entity_poly.type
_entity_poly.pdbx_seq_one_letter_code
_entity_poly.pdbx_strand_id
1 'polypeptide(L)'
;MESGPACGALRREESAEDPEPAGAAWSGDSGDSGNVSQSHSSASGPWEDEGPEDVEALDAGLEDLLARVDEFVGMLDMIRGDSAHVVGQGVPRIHARAAEMRRLYGRIDRLEAFVTMVGGGVARLEEQVARAEAERGAFPGALRKLLSAVGVPSFLARPAAPPRHEAPVLFRTEDHFPCCGE
;
A
#
# COMPACT_ATOMS: atom_id res chain seq x y z
N MET A 1 -6.77 32.18 -13.20
CA MET A 1 -6.28 32.72 -11.92
C MET A 1 -6.94 31.88 -10.82
N GLU A 2 -6.69 30.57 -10.76
CA GLU A 2 -5.44 29.89 -10.34
C GLU A 2 -5.04 30.24 -8.90
N SER A 3 -5.37 29.33 -7.97
CA SER A 3 -4.66 29.11 -6.71
C SER A 3 -5.21 27.85 -6.03
N GLY A 4 -4.59 26.71 -6.33
CA GLY A 4 -4.76 25.45 -5.58
C GLY A 4 -3.85 25.44 -4.33
N PRO A 5 -4.17 24.64 -3.29
CA PRO A 5 -3.31 24.51 -2.13
C PRO A 5 -2.20 23.47 -2.34
N ALA A 6 -1.08 23.74 -1.67
CA ALA A 6 0.23 23.15 -1.87
C ALA A 6 0.33 21.65 -1.54
N CYS A 7 1.14 20.97 -2.34
CA CYS A 7 1.64 19.61 -2.12
C CYS A 7 2.26 19.46 -0.73
N GLY A 8 1.78 18.46 0.02
CA GLY A 8 2.46 17.95 1.20
C GLY A 8 3.78 17.29 0.79
N ALA A 9 4.88 17.81 1.32
CA ALA A 9 6.20 17.22 1.17
C ALA A 9 6.25 15.89 1.93
N LEU A 10 6.40 14.79 1.19
CA LEU A 10 6.68 13.46 1.72
C LEU A 10 8.10 13.46 2.30
N ARG A 11 8.16 13.13 3.59
CA ARG A 11 9.35 12.89 4.40
C ARG A 11 10.16 11.76 3.75
N ARG A 12 11.34 12.09 3.22
CA ARG A 12 12.34 11.15 2.73
C ARG A 12 12.96 10.47 3.95
N GLU A 13 12.63 9.19 4.17
CA GLU A 13 13.36 8.35 5.11
C GLU A 13 14.74 8.05 4.51
N GLU A 14 15.76 8.53 5.21
CA GLU A 14 17.16 8.38 4.86
C GLU A 14 17.63 6.99 5.29
N SER A 15 18.31 6.33 4.35
CA SER A 15 18.80 4.98 4.41
C SER A 15 19.84 4.82 5.51
N ALA A 16 19.74 3.72 6.27
CA ALA A 16 20.76 3.29 7.21
C ALA A 16 22.10 3.07 6.48
N GLU A 17 23.12 3.80 6.91
CA GLU A 17 24.53 3.52 6.59
C GLU A 17 25.10 2.69 7.74
N ASP A 18 25.56 1.48 7.43
CA ASP A 18 26.30 0.60 8.34
C ASP A 18 27.71 0.45 7.75
N PRO A 19 28.76 1.08 8.31
CA PRO A 19 30.12 0.89 7.82
C PRO A 19 30.80 -0.30 8.50
N GLU A 20 31.37 -1.15 7.64
CA GLU A 20 32.13 -2.37 7.92
C GLU A 20 33.29 -2.21 8.94
N PRO A 21 33.68 -3.28 9.66
CA PRO A 21 34.78 -3.22 10.63
C PRO A 21 36.13 -3.09 9.92
N ALA A 22 36.82 -1.99 10.25
CA ALA A 22 38.19 -1.71 9.83
C ALA A 22 39.16 -2.83 10.23
N GLY A 23 39.85 -3.39 9.23
CA GLY A 23 40.92 -4.35 9.40
C GLY A 23 42.04 -3.82 10.27
N ALA A 24 42.44 -4.62 11.26
CA ALA A 24 43.58 -4.35 12.11
C ALA A 24 44.86 -4.28 11.25
N ALA A 25 45.46 -3.10 11.17
CA ALA A 25 46.79 -2.88 10.62
C ALA A 25 47.84 -3.33 11.65
N TRP A 26 48.59 -4.37 11.33
CA TRP A 26 49.66 -4.88 12.19
C TRP A 26 50.94 -4.13 11.83
N SER A 27 51.29 -3.13 12.63
CA SER A 27 52.59 -2.46 12.53
C SER A 27 53.62 -3.28 13.30
N GLY A 28 54.54 -3.89 12.56
CA GLY A 28 55.75 -4.46 13.10
C GLY A 28 56.72 -3.34 13.50
N ASP A 29 57.15 -3.35 14.76
CA ASP A 29 58.39 -2.71 15.19
C ASP A 29 59.27 -3.79 15.83
N SER A 30 60.37 -4.05 15.13
CA SER A 30 61.42 -4.99 15.49
C SER A 30 62.44 -4.26 16.35
N GLY A 31 62.41 -4.54 17.66
CA GLY A 31 63.41 -4.15 18.64
C GLY A 31 63.94 -5.37 19.39
N ASP A 32 65.08 -5.88 18.91
CA ASP A 32 65.89 -6.92 19.54
C ASP A 32 66.48 -6.42 20.86
N SER A 33 66.38 -7.23 21.92
CA SER A 33 67.12 -7.09 23.18
C SER A 33 67.21 -8.45 23.84
N GLY A 34 68.24 -9.20 23.47
CA GLY A 34 68.55 -10.52 23.97
C GLY A 34 68.56 -10.62 25.50
N ASN A 35 67.78 -11.57 26.02
CA ASN A 35 68.15 -12.30 27.20
C ASN A 35 68.46 -13.74 26.77
N VAL A 36 69.67 -14.21 27.08
CA VAL A 36 70.00 -15.63 27.01
C VAL A 36 69.45 -16.24 28.29
N SER A 37 68.18 -16.66 28.25
CA SER A 37 67.61 -17.48 29.31
C SER A 37 68.23 -18.88 29.24
N GLN A 38 68.87 -19.28 30.33
CA GLN A 38 69.45 -20.60 30.48
C GLN A 38 68.36 -21.65 30.29
N SER A 39 68.49 -22.46 29.24
CA SER A 39 67.65 -23.64 29.06
C SER A 39 68.08 -24.69 30.08
N HIS A 40 67.38 -24.74 31.21
CA HIS A 40 67.36 -25.93 32.04
C HIS A 40 66.62 -27.00 31.23
N SER A 41 67.36 -27.93 30.65
CA SER A 41 66.80 -29.20 30.19
C SER A 41 66.32 -29.97 31.41
N SER A 42 65.10 -29.67 31.88
CA SER A 42 64.34 -30.59 32.69
C SER A 42 63.80 -31.65 31.74
N ALA A 43 64.65 -32.65 31.48
CA ALA A 43 64.20 -33.94 31.02
C ALA A 43 63.28 -34.54 32.08
N SER A 44 62.15 -35.07 31.62
CA SER A 44 61.20 -35.87 32.39
C SER A 44 60.35 -35.06 33.37
N GLY A 45 59.30 -34.43 32.86
CA GLY A 45 57.99 -34.77 33.41
C GLY A 45 57.61 -36.12 32.80
N PRO A 46 57.20 -37.13 33.58
CA PRO A 46 56.42 -38.22 32.98
C PRO A 46 55.30 -37.55 32.19
N TRP A 47 54.80 -38.17 31.13
CA TRP A 47 53.44 -37.91 30.70
C TRP A 47 52.63 -37.87 31.99
N GLU A 48 52.30 -36.68 32.46
CA GLU A 48 51.45 -36.52 33.62
C GLU A 48 50.22 -37.23 33.13
N ASP A 49 50.07 -38.41 33.72
CA ASP A 49 48.97 -39.33 33.62
C ASP A 49 47.75 -38.43 33.54
N GLU A 50 47.25 -38.14 32.32
CA GLU A 50 45.96 -37.49 32.15
C GLU A 50 45.06 -38.43 32.89
N GLY A 51 44.67 -38.00 34.10
CA GLY A 51 44.08 -38.91 35.05
C GLY A 51 42.82 -39.46 34.39
N PRO A 52 42.38 -40.68 34.75
CA PRO A 52 41.09 -41.17 34.30
C PRO A 52 39.96 -40.14 34.51
N GLU A 53 40.12 -39.25 35.50
CA GLU A 53 39.24 -38.10 35.78
C GLU A 53 39.25 -36.99 34.70
N ASP A 54 40.39 -36.66 34.09
CA ASP A 54 40.49 -35.64 33.02
C ASP A 54 39.87 -36.15 31.71
N VAL A 55 40.07 -37.43 31.42
CA VAL A 55 39.46 -38.12 30.28
C VAL A 55 37.94 -38.19 30.45
N GLU A 56 37.46 -38.50 31.66
CA GLU A 56 36.03 -38.55 31.97
C GLU A 56 35.38 -37.15 31.94
N ALA A 57 36.08 -36.11 32.39
CA ALA A 57 35.60 -34.73 32.27
C ALA A 57 35.51 -34.27 30.80
N LEU A 58 36.47 -34.67 29.95
CA LEU A 58 36.43 -34.40 28.51
C LEU A 58 35.28 -35.15 27.83
N ASP A 59 35.06 -36.41 28.21
CA ASP A 59 33.98 -37.24 27.67
C ASP A 59 32.61 -36.64 28.03
N ALA A 60 32.40 -36.26 29.30
CA ALA A 60 31.20 -35.56 29.74
C ALA A 60 31.00 -34.21 29.01
N GLY A 61 32.07 -33.47 28.75
CA GLY A 61 32.02 -32.23 27.97
C GLY A 61 31.65 -32.46 26.50
N LEU A 62 32.14 -33.55 25.89
CA LEU A 62 31.76 -33.96 24.54
C LEU A 62 30.30 -34.39 24.48
N GLU A 63 29.83 -35.17 25.45
CA GLU A 63 28.43 -35.58 25.56
C GLU A 63 27.47 -34.37 25.69
N ASP A 64 27.81 -33.38 26.54
CA ASP A 64 27.02 -32.14 26.65
C ASP A 64 26.99 -31.36 25.32
N LEU A 65 28.13 -31.28 24.64
CA LEU A 65 28.22 -30.62 23.33
C LEU A 65 27.38 -31.33 22.27
N LEU A 66 27.44 -32.67 22.23
CA LEU A 66 26.65 -33.47 21.30
C LEU A 66 25.14 -33.30 21.57
N ALA A 67 24.73 -33.31 22.84
CA ALA A 67 23.35 -33.06 23.23
C ALA A 67 22.88 -31.64 22.81
N ARG A 68 23.73 -30.63 23.00
CA ARG A 68 23.45 -29.26 22.52
C ARG A 68 23.33 -29.18 21.00
N VAL A 69 24.17 -29.91 20.26
CA VAL A 69 24.07 -29.97 18.80
C VAL A 69 22.74 -30.59 18.36
N ASP A 70 22.29 -31.66 19.01
CA ASP A 70 20.98 -32.26 18.72
C ASP A 70 19.82 -31.29 19.01
N GLU A 71 19.92 -30.50 20.08
CA GLU A 71 18.96 -29.44 20.38
C GLU A 71 18.96 -28.35 19.29
N PHE A 72 20.13 -27.91 18.82
CA PHE A 72 20.24 -26.95 17.72
C PHE A 72 19.64 -27.49 16.43
N VAL A 73 19.85 -28.77 16.12
CA VAL A 73 19.23 -29.43 14.97
C VAL A 73 17.70 -29.40 15.10
N GLY A 74 17.17 -29.72 16.28
CA GLY A 74 15.73 -29.63 16.55
C GLY A 74 15.18 -28.22 16.35
N MET A 75 15.88 -27.19 16.83
CA MET A 75 15.49 -25.80 16.61
C MET A 75 15.56 -25.39 15.13
N LEU A 76 16.57 -25.83 14.39
CA LEU A 76 16.70 -25.57 12.96
C LEU A 76 15.57 -26.21 12.16
N ASP A 77 15.18 -27.44 12.51
CA ASP A 77 14.06 -28.13 11.86
C ASP A 77 12.74 -27.42 12.12
N MET A 78 12.51 -26.91 13.33
CA MET A 78 11.35 -26.07 13.63
C MET A 78 11.35 -24.79 12.80
N ILE A 79 12.45 -24.04 12.77
CA ILE A 79 12.57 -22.80 11.99
C ILE A 79 12.37 -23.07 10.50
N ARG A 80 12.94 -24.17 9.98
CA ARG A 80 12.80 -24.56 8.58
C ARG A 80 11.35 -24.94 8.27
N GLY A 81 10.69 -25.66 9.16
CA GLY A 81 9.27 -26.02 9.06
C GLY A 81 8.36 -24.79 9.01
N ASP A 82 8.56 -23.86 9.95
CA ASP A 82 7.81 -22.59 10.01
C ASP A 82 8.05 -21.74 8.77
N SER A 83 9.30 -21.62 8.33
CA SER A 83 9.67 -20.89 7.12
C SER A 83 9.01 -21.50 5.89
N ALA A 84 9.01 -22.84 5.78
CA ALA A 84 8.34 -23.55 4.71
C ALA A 84 6.82 -23.35 4.75
N HIS A 85 6.21 -23.28 5.94
CA HIS A 85 4.77 -22.99 6.09
C HIS A 85 4.43 -21.55 5.70
N VAL A 86 5.21 -20.57 6.15
CA VAL A 86 5.01 -19.14 5.81
C VAL A 86 5.14 -18.94 4.30
N VAL A 87 6.18 -19.49 3.68
CA VAL A 87 6.41 -19.35 2.23
C VAL A 87 5.39 -20.17 1.43
N GLY A 88 5.10 -21.40 1.85
CA GLY A 88 4.21 -22.31 1.13
C GLY A 88 2.72 -21.98 1.26
N GLN A 89 2.30 -21.40 2.38
CA GLN A 89 0.88 -21.13 2.65
C GLN A 89 0.62 -19.67 3.01
N GLY A 90 1.41 -19.07 3.90
CA GLY A 90 1.20 -17.71 4.38
C GLY A 90 1.25 -16.67 3.27
N VAL A 91 2.35 -16.64 2.52
CA VAL A 91 2.59 -15.68 1.43
C VAL A 91 1.53 -15.80 0.33
N PRO A 92 1.20 -16.99 -0.21
CA PRO A 92 0.11 -17.14 -1.19
C PRO A 92 -1.26 -16.65 -0.66
N ARG A 93 -1.59 -16.92 0.60
CA ARG A 93 -2.85 -16.46 1.21
C ARG A 93 -2.92 -14.94 1.32
N ILE A 94 -1.81 -14.28 1.68
CA ILE A 94 -1.71 -12.83 1.70
C ILE A 94 -1.88 -12.27 0.29
N HIS A 95 -1.22 -12.85 -0.72
CA HIS A 95 -1.39 -12.42 -2.11
C HIS A 95 -2.83 -12.57 -2.61
N ALA A 96 -3.50 -13.68 -2.26
CA ALA A 96 -4.90 -13.90 -2.60
C ALA A 96 -5.80 -12.82 -1.97
N ARG A 97 -5.62 -12.53 -0.68
CA ARG A 97 -6.35 -11.44 0.00
C ARG A 97 -6.06 -10.07 -0.59
N ALA A 98 -4.80 -9.79 -0.93
CA ALA A 98 -4.44 -8.55 -1.59
C ALA A 98 -5.12 -8.41 -2.98
N ALA A 99 -5.27 -9.52 -3.71
CA ALA A 99 -6.01 -9.54 -4.98
C ALA A 99 -7.50 -9.25 -4.80
N GLU A 100 -8.13 -9.83 -3.76
CA GLU A 100 -9.51 -9.52 -3.41
C GLU A 100 -9.68 -8.03 -3.05
N MET A 101 -8.77 -7.47 -2.25
CA MET A 101 -8.78 -6.05 -1.91
C MET A 101 -8.70 -5.16 -3.16
N ARG A 102 -7.79 -5.48 -4.11
CA ARG A 102 -7.72 -4.75 -5.39
C ARG A 102 -9.04 -4.80 -6.17
N ARG A 103 -9.74 -5.94 -6.17
CA ARG A 103 -11.06 -6.05 -6.81
C ARG A 103 -12.10 -5.18 -6.10
N LEU A 104 -12.08 -5.13 -4.77
CA LEU A 104 -12.98 -4.27 -3.98
C LEU A 104 -12.73 -2.80 -4.26
N TYR A 105 -11.46 -2.34 -4.26
CA TYR A 105 -11.13 -0.97 -4.63
C TYR A 105 -11.60 -0.63 -6.04
N GLY A 106 -11.41 -1.54 -7.01
CA GLY A 106 -11.95 -1.33 -8.36
C GLY A 106 -13.48 -1.24 -8.41
N ARG A 107 -14.22 -1.84 -7.47
CA ARG A 107 -15.68 -1.64 -7.35
C ARG A 107 -16.01 -0.28 -6.75
N ILE A 108 -15.21 0.19 -5.80
CA ILE A 108 -15.36 1.52 -5.19
C ILE A 108 -15.12 2.60 -6.24
N ASP A 109 -14.05 2.50 -7.03
CA ASP A 109 -13.73 3.47 -8.09
C ASP A 109 -14.86 3.57 -9.14
N ARG A 110 -15.44 2.42 -9.52
CA ARG A 110 -16.60 2.40 -10.43
C ARG A 110 -17.82 3.07 -9.82
N LEU A 111 -18.04 2.87 -8.52
CA LEU A 111 -19.14 3.52 -7.81
C LEU A 111 -18.94 5.04 -7.74
N GLU A 112 -17.73 5.50 -7.47
CA GLU A 112 -17.41 6.92 -7.45
C GLU A 112 -17.66 7.55 -8.83
N ALA A 113 -17.13 6.95 -9.90
CA ALA A 113 -17.35 7.43 -11.25
C ALA A 113 -18.84 7.50 -11.62
N PHE A 114 -19.62 6.50 -11.20
CA PHE A 114 -21.06 6.48 -11.39
C PHE A 114 -21.75 7.63 -10.65
N VAL A 115 -21.43 7.85 -9.37
CA VAL A 115 -21.99 8.94 -8.57
C VAL A 115 -21.64 10.31 -9.17
N THR A 116 -20.40 10.50 -9.63
CA THR A 116 -19.98 11.73 -10.32
C THR A 116 -20.80 11.98 -11.57
N MET A 117 -21.03 10.95 -12.39
CA MET A 117 -21.83 11.05 -13.61
C MET A 117 -23.29 11.42 -13.31
N VAL A 118 -23.92 10.76 -12.33
CA VAL A 118 -25.28 11.08 -11.89
C VAL A 118 -25.37 12.51 -11.36
N GLY A 119 -24.40 12.93 -10.55
CA GLY A 119 -24.32 14.31 -10.06
C GLY A 119 -24.28 15.34 -11.19
N GLY A 120 -23.50 15.07 -12.25
CA GLY A 120 -23.49 15.92 -13.45
C GLY A 120 -24.83 15.93 -14.21
N GLY A 121 -25.53 14.80 -14.26
CA GLY A 121 -26.88 14.71 -14.83
C GLY A 121 -27.91 15.55 -14.06
N VAL A 122 -27.89 15.46 -12.72
CA VAL A 122 -28.77 16.25 -11.85
C VAL A 122 -28.49 17.75 -11.99
N ALA A 123 -27.22 18.18 -11.99
CA ALA A 123 -26.86 19.58 -12.16
C ALA A 123 -27.37 20.16 -13.50
N ARG A 124 -27.30 19.38 -14.59
CA ARG A 124 -27.85 19.77 -15.89
C ARG A 124 -29.38 19.89 -15.86
N LEU A 125 -30.04 18.95 -15.20
CA LEU A 125 -31.50 18.98 -15.03
C LEU A 125 -31.92 20.21 -14.21
N GLU A 126 -31.23 20.51 -13.11
CA GLU A 126 -31.47 21.70 -12.28
C GLU A 126 -31.32 22.99 -13.09
N GLU A 127 -30.28 23.09 -13.94
CA GLU A 127 -30.10 24.25 -14.82
C GLU A 127 -31.24 24.39 -15.84
N GLN A 128 -31.68 23.29 -16.45
CA GLN A 128 -32.80 23.30 -17.40
C GLN A 128 -34.11 23.72 -16.72
N VAL A 129 -34.37 23.22 -15.51
CA VAL A 129 -35.54 23.61 -14.71
C VAL A 129 -35.48 25.08 -14.35
N ALA A 130 -34.34 25.58 -13.85
CA ALA A 130 -34.16 26.98 -13.52
C ALA A 130 -34.37 27.91 -14.74
N ARG A 131 -33.87 27.52 -15.91
CA ARG A 131 -34.10 28.27 -17.17
C ARG A 131 -35.58 28.26 -17.56
N ALA A 132 -36.24 27.10 -17.52
CA ALA A 132 -37.66 26.99 -17.83
C ALA A 132 -38.54 27.78 -16.84
N GLU A 133 -38.18 27.80 -15.55
CA GLU A 133 -38.84 28.62 -14.53
C GLU A 133 -38.62 30.11 -14.75
N ALA A 134 -37.41 30.52 -15.13
CA ALA A 134 -37.11 31.91 -15.48
C ALA A 134 -37.94 32.36 -16.69
N GLU A 135 -38.03 31.55 -17.75
CA GLU A 135 -38.85 31.86 -18.93
C GLU A 135 -40.34 31.92 -18.61
N ARG A 136 -40.83 31.00 -17.78
CA ARG A 136 -42.24 30.93 -17.35
C ARG A 136 -42.60 32.03 -16.35
N GLY A 137 -41.68 32.43 -15.48
CA GLY A 137 -41.81 33.55 -14.55
C GLY A 137 -41.63 34.91 -15.20
N ALA A 138 -40.83 34.98 -16.28
CA ALA A 138 -40.62 36.19 -17.06
C ALA A 138 -41.84 36.57 -17.93
N PHE A 139 -42.87 35.74 -18.08
CA PHE A 139 -43.92 35.99 -19.07
C PHE A 139 -45.32 35.47 -18.69
N PRO A 140 -46.19 36.36 -18.16
CA PRO A 140 -47.21 37.02 -18.99
C PRO A 140 -47.35 38.54 -18.76
N GLY A 141 -46.58 39.12 -17.83
CA GLY A 141 -46.68 40.53 -17.45
C GLY A 141 -46.08 41.51 -18.46
N ALA A 142 -44.96 41.15 -19.09
CA ALA A 142 -44.32 41.97 -20.12
C ALA A 142 -45.14 41.99 -21.43
N LEU A 143 -45.78 40.88 -21.82
CA LEU A 143 -46.71 40.85 -22.96
C LEU A 143 -47.98 41.63 -22.70
N ARG A 144 -48.54 41.54 -21.49
CA ARG A 144 -49.72 42.33 -21.15
C ARG A 144 -49.41 43.82 -21.27
N LYS A 145 -48.22 44.26 -20.84
CA LYS A 145 -47.76 45.65 -21.01
C LYS A 145 -47.59 46.07 -22.47
N LEU A 146 -47.13 45.16 -23.35
CA LEU A 146 -46.99 45.44 -24.79
C LEU A 146 -48.35 45.42 -25.52
N LEU A 147 -49.24 44.50 -25.18
CA LEU A 147 -50.60 44.38 -25.73
C LEU A 147 -51.54 45.47 -25.20
N SER A 148 -51.30 46.01 -24.01
CA SER A 148 -52.02 47.18 -23.49
C SER A 148 -51.56 48.51 -24.10
N ALA A 149 -50.38 48.55 -24.74
CA ALA A 149 -49.84 49.76 -25.36
C ALA A 149 -50.33 49.98 -26.80
N VAL A 150 -50.78 48.92 -27.48
CA VAL A 150 -51.35 48.99 -28.84
C VAL A 150 -52.61 48.13 -28.86
N GLY A 151 -53.76 48.72 -28.56
CA GLY A 151 -55.04 48.02 -28.65
C GLY A 151 -55.61 48.10 -30.07
N VAL A 152 -55.82 46.96 -30.75
CA VAL A 152 -57.02 46.54 -31.54
C VAL A 152 -56.92 45.03 -31.94
N PRO A 153 -57.91 44.38 -32.61
CA PRO A 153 -58.65 43.21 -32.12
C PRO A 153 -58.19 41.84 -32.65
N SER A 154 -58.80 40.78 -32.11
CA SER A 154 -58.62 39.35 -32.46
C SER A 154 -58.62 39.04 -33.96
N PHE A 155 -57.54 38.42 -34.43
CA PHE A 155 -57.55 37.45 -35.51
C PHE A 155 -56.63 36.27 -35.15
N LEU A 156 -57.12 35.06 -35.39
CA LEU A 156 -56.59 33.77 -34.97
C LEU A 156 -55.16 33.53 -35.48
N ALA A 157 -54.19 33.52 -34.57
CA ALA A 157 -52.88 32.90 -34.81
C ALA A 157 -52.95 31.42 -34.43
N ARG A 158 -52.65 30.55 -35.40
CA ARG A 158 -52.39 29.13 -35.20
C ARG A 158 -51.40 28.96 -34.03
N PRO A 159 -51.67 28.10 -33.04
CA PRO A 159 -50.78 27.96 -31.90
C PRO A 159 -49.39 27.55 -32.40
N ALA A 160 -48.38 28.37 -32.06
CA ALA A 160 -46.99 27.98 -32.17
C ALA A 160 -46.81 26.66 -31.41
N ALA A 161 -46.10 25.71 -32.03
CA ALA A 161 -45.85 24.41 -31.43
C ALA A 161 -45.31 24.60 -30.00
N PRO A 162 -45.77 23.81 -29.01
CA PRO A 162 -45.22 23.87 -27.67
C PRO A 162 -43.70 23.70 -27.75
N PRO A 163 -42.92 24.34 -26.83
CA PRO A 163 -41.49 24.09 -26.75
C PRO A 163 -41.28 22.58 -26.76
N ARG A 164 -40.50 22.09 -27.72
CA ARG A 164 -40.22 20.67 -27.88
C ARG A 164 -39.49 20.24 -26.62
N HIS A 165 -40.21 19.61 -25.71
CA HIS A 165 -39.63 18.99 -24.53
C HIS A 165 -38.76 17.82 -25.01
N GLU A 166 -37.46 18.00 -24.92
CA GLU A 166 -36.50 16.94 -25.16
C GLU A 166 -36.40 16.10 -23.89
N ALA A 167 -36.83 14.84 -23.98
CA ALA A 167 -36.84 13.95 -22.84
C ALA A 167 -35.40 13.75 -22.31
N PRO A 168 -35.17 13.84 -20.99
CA PRO A 168 -33.86 13.60 -20.43
C PRO A 168 -33.34 12.22 -20.82
N VAL A 169 -32.07 12.13 -21.19
CA VAL A 169 -31.41 10.86 -21.45
C VAL A 169 -31.34 10.12 -20.11
N LEU A 170 -32.11 9.04 -19.99
CA LEU A 170 -32.12 8.20 -18.80
C LEU A 170 -30.90 7.29 -18.82
N PHE A 171 -30.08 7.34 -17.77
CA PHE A 171 -28.99 6.41 -17.60
C PHE A 171 -29.53 5.07 -17.09
N ARG A 172 -28.86 3.98 -17.48
CA ARG A 172 -29.15 2.64 -17.01
C ARG A 172 -28.01 2.17 -16.13
N THR A 173 -28.35 1.68 -14.94
CA THR A 173 -27.37 1.18 -13.97
C THR A 173 -26.59 -0.02 -14.51
N GLU A 174 -27.21 -0.78 -15.39
CA GLU A 174 -26.66 -1.97 -16.04
C GLU A 174 -25.47 -1.64 -16.95
N ASP A 175 -25.42 -0.43 -17.52
CA ASP A 175 -24.34 0.03 -18.40
C ASP A 175 -23.06 0.38 -17.62
N HIS A 176 -23.18 0.63 -16.30
CA HIS A 176 -22.08 1.05 -15.42
C HIS A 176 -21.65 -0.06 -14.45
N PHE A 177 -22.57 -0.95 -14.10
CA PHE A 177 -22.31 -2.14 -13.30
C PHE A 177 -22.84 -3.37 -14.06
N PRO A 178 -22.12 -3.85 -15.10
CA PRO A 178 -22.46 -5.14 -15.68
C PRO A 178 -22.47 -6.15 -14.54
N CYS A 179 -23.61 -6.82 -14.34
CA CYS A 179 -23.80 -7.78 -13.26
C CYS A 179 -22.54 -8.66 -13.22
N CYS A 180 -21.80 -8.60 -12.10
CA CYS A 180 -20.65 -9.45 -11.90
C CYS A 180 -21.18 -10.88 -11.76
N GLY A 181 -21.41 -11.54 -12.89
CA GLY A 181 -21.71 -12.96 -12.95
C GLY A 181 -20.40 -13.70 -12.83
N GLU A 182 -20.00 -13.99 -11.59
CA GLU A 182 -19.11 -15.07 -11.17
C GLU A 182 -19.36 -15.33 -9.67
#